data_AF-A0A946CVF1-F1
#
_entry.id   AF-A0A946CVF1-F1
#
_cell.length_a   1.000
_cell.length_b   1.000
_cell.length_c   1.000
_cell.angle_alpha   90.00
_cell.angle_beta   90.00
_cell.angle_gamma   90.00
#
_symmetry.space_group_name_H-M   'P 1'
#
loop_
_entity.id
_entity.type
_entity.pdbx_description
1 polymer ?
#
loop_
_entity_poly.entity_id
_entity_poly.type
_entity_poly.pdbx_seq_one_letter_code
_entity_poly.pdbx_strand_id
1 'polypeptide(L)'
;MERERYLNYIAGEWIDGEELAEDINPSDTSEVIAEYVRADRQQTKHAIEAASGASSGWADCGVQARSDLLDKIGNELLRQKDSIGMLLSREEGKTLPEGIGEVTRAAHIFKFFAGEVLRQTGDLLPSVRGGIDVEIVRDPMGVVGIISPWNFPAAIPAWKIAPALAYGNSVVFKPADLVPGTAHAIARIIVDAGIPNGVFNFVMGRGSVVGDEIVTNPKVDAITFTGSVTTGQN
;
A
#
# COMPACT_ATOMS: atom_id res chain seq x y z
N MET A 1 4.43 -11.25 29.41
CA MET A 1 5.23 -10.51 28.41
C MET A 1 4.24 -9.68 27.63
N GLU A 2 4.52 -8.39 27.50
CA GLU A 2 3.71 -7.49 26.67
C GLU A 2 3.90 -7.92 25.20
N ARG A 3 2.80 -8.16 24.50
CA ARG A 3 2.83 -8.63 23.09
C ARG A 3 3.21 -7.45 22.20
N GLU A 4 3.92 -7.73 21.11
CA GLU A 4 4.21 -6.71 20.10
C GLU A 4 2.89 -6.20 19.48
N ARG A 5 2.78 -4.88 19.34
CA ARG A 5 1.59 -4.20 18.81
C ARG A 5 1.89 -3.52 17.48
N TYR A 6 1.15 -3.87 16.45
CA TYR A 6 1.20 -3.21 15.16
C TYR A 6 0.27 -2.00 15.13
N LEU A 7 0.84 -0.82 14.88
CA LEU A 7 0.15 0.46 14.84
C LEU A 7 -0.24 0.82 13.41
N ASN A 8 -1.14 1.80 13.25
CA ASN A 8 -1.50 2.35 11.95
C ASN A 8 -0.52 3.46 11.56
N TYR A 9 -0.22 3.65 10.27
CA TYR A 9 0.60 4.78 9.82
C TYR A 9 -0.29 5.82 9.13
N ILE A 10 -0.48 6.97 9.75
CA ILE A 10 -1.42 7.99 9.29
C ILE A 10 -0.74 9.34 9.36
N ALA A 11 -0.76 10.10 8.27
CA ALA A 11 -0.24 11.46 8.21
C ALA A 11 1.23 11.65 8.62
N GLY A 12 2.05 10.59 8.54
CA GLY A 12 3.46 10.64 8.94
C GLY A 12 3.77 10.01 10.30
N GLU A 13 2.77 9.53 11.04
CA GLU A 13 2.92 9.03 12.41
C GLU A 13 2.37 7.62 12.58
N TRP A 14 2.98 6.86 13.50
CA TRP A 14 2.44 5.58 13.95
C TRP A 14 1.44 5.82 15.07
N ILE A 15 0.16 5.63 14.76
CA ILE A 15 -0.97 5.98 15.62
C ILE A 15 -1.56 4.71 16.25
N ASP A 16 -1.73 4.76 17.57
CA ASP A 16 -2.39 3.73 18.38
C ASP A 16 -3.92 3.86 18.34
N GLY A 17 -4.64 2.96 19.01
CA GLY A 17 -6.10 2.98 19.03
C GLY A 17 -6.68 2.12 20.13
N GLU A 18 -8.00 2.23 20.30
CA GLU A 18 -8.70 1.58 21.40
C GLU A 18 -9.05 0.12 21.10
N GLU A 19 -9.27 -0.22 19.83
CA GLU A 19 -9.62 -1.57 19.42
C GLU A 19 -8.39 -2.36 18.98
N LEU A 20 -8.18 -3.51 19.62
CA LEU A 20 -7.15 -4.48 19.27
C LEU A 20 -7.76 -5.75 18.71
N ALA A 21 -7.02 -6.41 17.83
CA ALA A 21 -7.30 -7.76 17.39
C ALA A 21 -6.02 -8.59 17.36
N GLU A 22 -6.17 -9.90 17.53
CA GLU A 22 -5.06 -10.84 17.51
C GLU A 22 -4.74 -11.26 16.07
N ASP A 23 -3.44 -11.30 15.77
CA ASP A 23 -2.88 -11.97 14.61
C ASP A 23 -2.53 -13.42 15.02
N ILE A 24 -3.27 -14.39 14.48
CA ILE A 24 -3.25 -15.78 14.94
C ILE A 24 -2.64 -16.65 13.84
N ASN A 25 -1.63 -17.46 14.18
CA ASN A 25 -1.04 -18.40 13.25
C ASN A 25 -2.07 -19.48 12.85
N PRO A 26 -2.42 -19.64 11.56
CA PRO A 26 -3.38 -20.65 11.12
C PRO A 26 -2.84 -22.10 11.20
N SER A 27 -1.52 -22.28 11.28
CA SER A 27 -0.86 -23.59 11.45
C SER A 27 -0.76 -24.03 12.92
N ASP A 28 -0.78 -23.07 13.85
CA ASP A 28 -0.88 -23.30 15.30
C ASP A 28 -1.75 -22.22 15.94
N THR A 29 -3.06 -22.50 16.06
CA THR A 29 -4.03 -21.52 16.59
C THR A 29 -3.83 -21.15 18.06
N SER A 30 -2.92 -21.83 18.78
CA SER A 30 -2.53 -21.42 20.14
C SER A 30 -1.49 -20.30 20.14
N GLU A 31 -0.84 -20.06 19.00
CA GLU A 31 0.15 -19.02 18.81
C GLU A 31 -0.51 -17.73 18.32
N VAL A 32 -0.44 -16.70 19.18
CA VAL A 32 -0.73 -15.31 18.81
C VAL A 32 0.59 -14.67 18.39
N ILE A 33 0.71 -14.32 17.12
CA ILE A 33 1.91 -13.73 16.51
C ILE A 33 2.11 -12.33 17.07
N ALA A 34 1.05 -11.52 17.07
CA ALA A 34 1.04 -10.13 17.54
C ALA A 34 -0.40 -9.66 17.83
N GLU A 35 -0.52 -8.44 18.33
CA GLU A 35 -1.78 -7.70 18.35
C GLU A 35 -1.70 -6.55 17.34
N TYR A 36 -2.81 -6.19 16.70
CA TYR A 36 -2.87 -5.04 15.80
C TYR A 36 -4.01 -4.10 16.16
N VAL A 37 -3.73 -2.82 15.99
CA VAL A 37 -4.70 -1.74 16.22
C VAL A 37 -5.66 -1.66 15.05
N ARG A 38 -6.95 -1.76 15.32
CA ARG A 38 -7.99 -1.52 14.33
C ARG A 38 -8.38 -0.05 14.35
N ALA A 39 -8.14 0.61 13.23
CA ALA A 39 -8.55 1.98 13.03
C ALA A 39 -10.07 2.10 12.98
N ASP A 40 -10.58 3.19 13.52
CA ASP A 40 -11.97 3.57 13.36
C ASP A 40 -12.21 4.38 12.06
N ARG A 41 -13.47 4.78 11.85
CA ARG A 41 -13.84 5.61 10.69
C ARG A 41 -13.15 6.98 10.70
N GLN A 42 -12.91 7.57 11.87
CA GLN A 42 -12.33 8.91 11.99
C GLN A 42 -10.83 8.91 11.68
N GLN A 43 -10.10 7.90 12.15
CA GLN A 43 -8.70 7.65 11.78
C GLN A 43 -8.58 7.37 10.28
N THR A 44 -9.53 6.63 9.70
CA THR A 44 -9.56 6.39 8.24
C THR A 44 -9.80 7.68 7.46
N LYS A 45 -10.72 8.55 7.91
CA LYS A 45 -10.90 9.90 7.35
C LYS A 45 -9.62 10.72 7.41
N HIS A 46 -8.95 10.72 8.56
CA HIS A 46 -7.68 11.44 8.73
C HIS A 46 -6.61 10.96 7.74
N ALA A 47 -6.49 9.65 7.52
CA ALA A 47 -5.59 9.10 6.51
C ALA A 47 -5.93 9.56 5.08
N ILE A 48 -7.21 9.58 4.73
CA ILE A 48 -7.69 10.06 3.41
C ILE A 48 -7.44 11.56 3.26
N GLU A 49 -7.65 12.35 4.31
CA GLU A 49 -7.36 13.79 4.31
C GLU A 49 -5.87 14.08 4.13
N ALA A 50 -5.01 13.31 4.80
CA ALA A 50 -3.56 13.43 4.64
C ALA A 50 -3.10 13.04 3.23
N ALA A 51 -3.66 11.95 2.67
CA ALA A 51 -3.42 11.55 1.29
C ALA A 51 -3.84 12.63 0.28
N SER A 52 -5.06 13.14 0.44
CA SER A 52 -5.61 14.22 -0.38
C SER A 52 -4.76 15.49 -0.31
N GLY A 53 -4.29 15.87 0.88
CA GLY A 53 -3.41 17.04 1.07
C GLY A 53 -2.00 16.86 0.50
N ALA A 54 -1.49 15.63 0.42
CA ALA A 54 -0.16 15.32 -0.09
C ALA A 54 -0.11 15.03 -1.60
N SER A 55 -1.25 14.74 -2.23
CA SER A 55 -1.34 14.22 -3.60
C SER A 55 -0.69 15.14 -4.64
N SER A 56 -0.99 16.44 -4.62
CA SER A 56 -0.41 17.40 -5.56
C SER A 56 1.10 17.55 -5.39
N GLY A 57 1.58 17.63 -4.14
CA GLY A 57 3.02 17.71 -3.86
C GLY A 57 3.78 16.46 -4.32
N TRP A 58 3.15 15.29 -4.24
CA TRP A 58 3.73 14.03 -4.72
C TRP A 58 3.71 13.89 -6.24
N ALA A 59 2.65 14.37 -6.90
CA ALA A 59 2.60 14.47 -8.35
C ALA A 59 3.78 15.30 -8.90
N ASP A 60 4.11 16.40 -8.21
CA ASP A 60 5.12 17.37 -8.62
C ASP A 60 6.55 17.06 -8.13
N CYS A 61 6.76 16.04 -7.29
CA CYS A 61 8.06 15.78 -6.63
C CYS A 61 9.20 15.33 -7.58
N GLY A 62 8.92 15.24 -8.88
CA GLY A 62 9.86 14.81 -9.91
C GLY A 62 9.95 13.29 -10.07
N VAL A 63 10.04 12.84 -11.33
CA VAL A 63 10.09 11.41 -11.69
C VAL A 63 11.31 10.69 -11.10
N GLN A 64 12.48 11.36 -11.01
CA GLN A 64 13.67 10.72 -10.46
C GLN A 64 13.51 10.38 -8.98
N ALA A 65 12.96 11.30 -8.18
CA ALA A 65 12.74 11.07 -6.75
C ALA A 65 11.78 9.89 -6.49
N ARG A 66 10.72 9.77 -7.31
CA ARG A 66 9.80 8.62 -7.24
C ARG A 66 10.49 7.31 -7.63
N SER A 67 11.33 7.33 -8.66
CA SER A 67 12.12 6.17 -9.08
C SER A 67 13.07 5.69 -7.97
N ASP A 68 13.84 6.63 -7.39
CA ASP A 68 14.81 6.33 -6.33
C ASP A 68 14.15 5.77 -5.07
N LEU A 69 13.00 6.32 -4.68
CA LEU A 69 12.21 5.82 -3.55
C LEU A 69 11.78 4.36 -3.78
N LEU A 70 11.20 4.06 -4.95
CA LEU A 70 10.73 2.71 -5.26
C LEU A 70 11.87 1.70 -5.37
N ASP A 71 13.03 2.09 -5.92
CA ASP A 71 14.20 1.22 -5.95
C ASP A 71 14.72 0.92 -4.55
N LYS A 72 14.78 1.95 -3.68
CA LYS A 72 15.16 1.79 -2.26
C LYS A 72 14.23 0.82 -1.53
N ILE A 73 12.91 0.94 -1.71
CA ILE A 73 11.93 0.01 -1.14
C ILE A 73 12.20 -1.42 -1.61
N GLY A 74 12.43 -1.61 -2.92
CA GLY A 74 12.75 -2.92 -3.48
C GLY A 74 14.05 -3.51 -2.90
N ASN A 75 15.10 -2.71 -2.75
CA ASN A 75 16.36 -3.16 -2.14
C ASN A 75 16.16 -3.59 -0.68
N GLU A 76 15.40 -2.83 0.11
CA GLU A 76 15.13 -3.15 1.51
C GLU A 76 14.28 -4.42 1.68
N LEU A 77 13.30 -4.64 0.80
CA LEU A 77 12.54 -5.90 0.78
C LEU A 77 13.43 -7.10 0.46
N LEU A 78 14.35 -6.98 -0.51
CA LEU A 78 15.31 -8.06 -0.80
C LEU A 78 16.25 -8.33 0.38
N ARG A 79 16.69 -7.28 1.08
CA ARG A 79 17.56 -7.40 2.26
C ARG A 79 16.87 -8.12 3.41
N GLN A 80 15.57 -7.91 3.58
CA GLN A 80 14.79 -8.43 4.73
C GLN A 80 13.90 -9.64 4.37
N LYS A 81 13.99 -10.15 3.13
CA LYS A 81 13.08 -11.18 2.59
C LYS A 81 12.96 -12.44 3.45
N ASP A 82 14.03 -12.86 4.12
CA ASP A 82 14.02 -14.08 4.91
C ASP A 82 13.22 -13.88 6.21
N SER A 83 13.43 -12.73 6.87
CA SER A 83 12.68 -12.36 8.08
C SER A 83 11.20 -12.10 7.80
N ILE A 84 10.88 -11.35 6.74
CA ILE A 84 9.50 -11.06 6.36
C ILE A 84 8.83 -12.32 5.82
N GLY A 85 9.56 -13.16 5.07
CA GLY A 85 9.03 -14.44 4.58
C GLY A 85 8.68 -15.40 5.72
N MET A 86 9.46 -15.39 6.81
CA MET A 86 9.14 -16.16 8.02
C MET A 86 7.90 -15.63 8.75
N LEU A 87 7.73 -14.30 8.87
CA LEU A 87 6.52 -13.68 9.40
C LEU A 87 5.31 -14.06 8.53
N LEU A 88 5.42 -13.85 7.22
CA LEU A 88 4.38 -14.15 6.24
C LEU A 88 3.94 -15.60 6.30
N SER A 89 4.88 -16.55 6.35
CA SER A 89 4.54 -17.97 6.46
C SER A 89 3.87 -18.34 7.79
N ARG A 90 4.27 -17.71 8.90
CA ARG A 90 3.60 -17.90 10.21
C ARG A 90 2.18 -17.32 10.21
N GLU A 91 1.99 -16.18 9.58
CA GLU A 91 0.74 -15.43 9.58
C GLU A 91 -0.30 -15.97 8.57
N GLU A 92 0.12 -16.22 7.33
CA GLU A 92 -0.80 -16.65 6.26
C GLU A 92 -0.93 -18.18 6.17
N GLY A 93 0.12 -18.92 6.56
CA GLY A 93 0.13 -20.38 6.59
C GLY A 93 0.82 -21.08 5.42
N LYS A 94 1.36 -20.38 4.42
CA LYS A 94 2.15 -20.99 3.34
C LYS A 94 3.54 -21.43 3.79
N THR A 95 4.15 -22.31 3.00
CA THR A 95 5.50 -22.82 3.30
C THR A 95 6.54 -21.68 3.30
N LEU A 96 7.58 -21.80 4.13
CA LEU A 96 8.65 -20.79 4.23
C LEU A 96 9.29 -20.43 2.86
N PRO A 97 9.58 -21.40 1.96
CA PRO A 97 10.09 -21.06 0.63
C PRO A 97 9.11 -20.21 -0.20
N GLU A 98 7.79 -20.47 -0.09
CA GLU A 98 6.78 -19.65 -0.77
C GLU A 98 6.68 -18.26 -0.18
N GLY A 99 6.75 -18.12 1.16
CA GLY A 99 6.77 -16.82 1.84
C GLY A 99 7.97 -15.97 1.42
N ILE A 100 9.18 -16.52 1.45
CA ILE A 100 10.40 -15.83 0.99
C ILE A 100 10.30 -15.47 -0.50
N GLY A 101 9.76 -16.39 -1.31
CA GLY A 101 9.52 -16.19 -2.74
C GLY A 101 8.54 -15.04 -3.01
N GLU A 102 7.50 -14.89 -2.19
CA GLU A 102 6.54 -13.81 -2.30
C GLU A 102 7.15 -12.45 -1.95
N VAL A 103 7.91 -12.34 -0.85
CA VAL A 103 8.58 -11.07 -0.50
C VAL A 103 9.60 -10.67 -1.56
N THR A 104 10.32 -11.65 -2.11
CA THR A 104 11.21 -11.44 -3.26
C THR A 104 10.43 -10.90 -4.47
N ARG A 105 9.23 -11.44 -4.73
CA ARG A 105 8.36 -10.95 -5.80
C ARG A 105 7.91 -9.52 -5.52
N ALA A 106 7.47 -9.21 -4.30
CA ALA A 106 7.12 -7.85 -3.84
C ALA A 106 8.24 -6.86 -4.17
N ALA A 107 9.49 -7.21 -3.82
CA ALA A 107 10.65 -6.40 -4.11
C ALA A 107 10.86 -6.13 -5.62
N HIS A 108 10.75 -7.16 -6.45
CA HIS A 108 10.90 -7.03 -7.89
C HIS A 108 9.81 -6.16 -8.53
N ILE A 109 8.60 -6.14 -7.96
CA ILE A 109 7.52 -5.26 -8.42
C ILE A 109 7.86 -3.80 -8.15
N PHE A 110 8.33 -3.47 -6.95
CA PHE A 110 8.81 -2.12 -6.63
C PHE A 110 9.95 -1.69 -7.57
N LYS A 111 10.94 -2.56 -7.80
CA LYS A 111 12.02 -2.29 -8.76
C LYS A 111 11.55 -2.13 -10.20
N PHE A 112 10.58 -2.92 -10.63
CA PHE A 112 10.00 -2.79 -11.96
C PHE A 112 9.37 -1.41 -12.13
N PHE A 113 8.54 -0.99 -11.16
CA PHE A 113 7.90 0.32 -11.21
C PHE A 113 8.88 1.48 -11.01
N ALA A 114 9.97 1.30 -10.26
CA ALA A 114 11.06 2.27 -10.22
C ALA A 114 11.59 2.60 -11.62
N GLY A 115 11.75 1.58 -12.49
CA GLY A 115 12.12 1.77 -13.89
C GLY A 115 11.00 2.38 -14.75
N GLU A 116 9.75 1.99 -14.52
CA GLU A 116 8.59 2.53 -15.28
C GLU A 116 8.37 4.02 -15.04
N VAL A 117 8.68 4.53 -13.85
CA VAL A 117 8.58 5.96 -13.55
C VAL A 117 9.33 6.81 -14.58
N LEU A 118 10.48 6.35 -15.06
CA LEU A 118 11.36 7.08 -15.97
C LEU A 118 11.01 6.91 -17.45
N ARG A 119 9.99 6.09 -17.76
CA ARG A 119 9.57 5.75 -19.13
C ARG A 119 8.17 6.24 -19.48
N GLN A 120 7.65 7.19 -18.71
CA GLN A 120 6.36 7.81 -18.97
C GLN A 120 6.44 8.66 -20.25
N THR A 121 5.53 8.42 -21.18
CA THR A 121 5.43 9.15 -22.45
C THR A 121 4.02 9.68 -22.68
N GLY A 122 3.93 10.82 -23.35
CA GLY A 122 2.70 11.33 -23.96
C GLY A 122 2.69 11.11 -25.47
N ASP A 123 1.64 11.56 -26.14
CA ASP A 123 1.51 11.56 -27.58
C ASP A 123 1.43 12.99 -28.12
N LEU A 124 2.14 13.27 -29.21
CA LEU A 124 2.04 14.54 -29.94
C LEU A 124 1.45 14.24 -31.32
N LEU A 125 0.28 14.80 -31.61
CA LEU A 125 -0.50 14.53 -32.80
C LEU A 125 -0.72 15.80 -33.63
N PRO A 126 -0.75 15.69 -34.98
CA PRO A 126 -1.06 16.82 -35.84
C PRO A 126 -2.54 17.19 -35.74
N SER A 127 -2.83 18.50 -35.67
CA SER A 127 -4.18 19.01 -35.80
C SER A 127 -4.57 19.19 -37.27
N VAL A 128 -5.86 19.01 -37.57
CA VAL A 128 -6.44 19.41 -38.87
C VAL A 128 -6.49 20.93 -39.04
N ARG A 129 -6.31 21.70 -37.95
CA ARG A 129 -6.23 23.15 -37.97
C ARG A 129 -4.76 23.56 -38.04
N GLY A 130 -4.39 24.37 -39.03
CA GLY A 130 -3.02 24.85 -39.17
C GLY A 130 -2.54 25.63 -37.94
N GLY A 131 -1.30 25.36 -37.51
CA GLY A 131 -0.65 26.04 -36.38
C GLY A 131 -1.14 25.60 -34.98
N ILE A 132 -1.79 24.44 -34.88
CA ILE A 132 -2.24 23.88 -33.60
C ILE A 132 -1.64 22.47 -33.44
N ASP A 133 -1.04 22.24 -32.27
CA ASP A 133 -0.59 20.92 -31.86
C ASP A 133 -1.62 20.29 -30.90
N VAL A 134 -1.70 18.96 -30.90
CA VAL A 134 -2.48 18.19 -29.92
C VAL A 134 -1.52 17.36 -29.09
N GLU A 135 -1.44 17.68 -27.80
CA GLU A 135 -0.63 16.94 -26.83
C GLU A 135 -1.54 16.11 -25.92
N ILE A 136 -1.19 14.84 -25.74
CA ILE A 136 -1.86 13.92 -24.82
C ILE A 136 -0.86 13.56 -23.72
N VAL A 137 -1.15 14.03 -22.50
CA VAL A 137 -0.38 13.70 -21.29
C VAL A 137 -1.17 12.77 -20.38
N ARG A 138 -0.49 12.19 -19.39
CA ARG A 138 -1.10 11.35 -18.35
C ARG A 138 -0.80 11.98 -17.00
N ASP A 139 -1.86 12.29 -16.26
CA ASP A 139 -1.78 12.83 -14.91
C ASP A 139 -2.21 11.78 -13.87
N PRO A 140 -1.73 11.89 -12.61
CA PRO A 140 -2.23 11.05 -11.52
C PRO A 140 -3.74 11.21 -11.34
N MET A 141 -4.38 10.15 -10.87
CA MET A 141 -5.78 10.17 -10.45
C MET A 141 -5.97 11.02 -9.18
N GLY A 142 -5.03 10.93 -8.24
CA GLY A 142 -5.08 11.62 -6.94
C GLY A 142 -4.84 10.66 -5.78
N VAL A 143 -5.87 10.38 -4.98
CA VAL A 143 -5.84 9.42 -3.86
C VAL A 143 -6.32 8.05 -4.33
N VAL A 144 -5.50 7.02 -4.12
CA VAL A 144 -5.84 5.63 -4.43
C VAL A 144 -6.09 4.84 -3.15
N GLY A 145 -7.32 4.36 -2.99
CA GLY A 145 -7.70 3.39 -1.96
C GLY A 145 -7.28 1.97 -2.38
N ILE A 146 -6.43 1.35 -1.57
CA ILE A 146 -5.89 0.01 -1.82
C ILE A 146 -6.43 -0.95 -0.78
N ILE A 147 -7.19 -1.95 -1.21
CA ILE A 147 -7.73 -3.01 -0.35
C ILE A 147 -7.21 -4.36 -0.86
N SER A 148 -6.41 -5.04 -0.04
CA SER A 148 -5.76 -6.31 -0.43
C SER A 148 -6.35 -7.53 0.30
N PRO A 149 -6.25 -8.73 -0.29
CA PRO A 149 -6.69 -9.96 0.31
C PRO A 149 -5.59 -10.54 1.21
N TRP A 150 -5.88 -11.70 1.81
CA TRP A 150 -4.99 -12.38 2.74
C TRP A 150 -4.02 -13.37 2.08
N ASN A 151 -4.32 -13.92 0.91
CA ASN A 151 -3.59 -15.06 0.33
C ASN A 151 -2.22 -14.72 -0.29
N PHE A 152 -1.99 -13.45 -0.65
CA PHE A 152 -0.68 -12.94 -1.06
C PHE A 152 -0.45 -11.56 -0.43
N PRO A 153 -0.18 -11.53 0.88
CA PRO A 153 -0.17 -10.31 1.68
C PRO A 153 1.03 -9.40 1.40
N ALA A 154 2.02 -9.87 0.63
CA ALA A 154 3.15 -9.07 0.19
C ALA A 154 3.05 -8.69 -1.29
N ALA A 155 2.79 -9.66 -2.17
CA ALA A 155 2.83 -9.43 -3.61
C ALA A 155 1.62 -8.61 -4.10
N ILE A 156 0.41 -8.88 -3.61
CA ILE A 156 -0.79 -8.16 -4.07
C ILE A 156 -0.76 -6.68 -3.65
N PRO A 157 -0.41 -6.32 -2.39
CA PRO A 157 -0.19 -4.92 -2.04
C PRO A 157 0.89 -4.28 -2.89
N ALA A 158 2.03 -4.94 -3.13
CA ALA A 158 3.10 -4.40 -3.97
C ALA A 158 2.62 -4.10 -5.41
N TRP A 159 1.81 -4.98 -6.02
CA TRP A 159 1.20 -4.78 -7.35
C TRP A 159 0.29 -3.55 -7.43
N LYS A 160 -0.18 -3.04 -6.30
CA LYS A 160 -1.11 -1.91 -6.23
C LYS A 160 -0.40 -0.63 -5.77
N ILE A 161 0.42 -0.72 -4.72
CA ILE A 161 1.13 0.40 -4.12
C ILE A 161 2.21 0.93 -5.06
N ALA A 162 3.05 0.04 -5.61
CA ALA A 162 4.16 0.46 -6.46
C ALA A 162 3.72 1.26 -7.70
N PRO A 163 2.73 0.83 -8.51
CA PRO A 163 2.23 1.65 -9.61
C PRO A 163 1.53 2.93 -9.14
N ALA A 164 0.74 2.89 -8.05
CA ALA A 164 0.07 4.09 -7.55
C ALA A 164 1.08 5.19 -7.23
N LEU A 165 2.12 4.85 -6.46
CA LEU A 165 3.19 5.78 -6.13
C LEU A 165 4.00 6.20 -7.36
N ALA A 166 4.34 5.26 -8.24
CA ALA A 166 5.12 5.53 -9.46
C ALA A 166 4.50 6.63 -10.33
N TYR A 167 3.18 6.54 -10.53
CA TYR A 167 2.42 7.46 -11.36
C TYR A 167 1.88 8.66 -10.57
N GLY A 168 2.48 9.00 -9.42
CA GLY A 168 2.22 10.26 -8.73
C GLY A 168 0.96 10.28 -7.85
N ASN A 169 0.38 9.12 -7.54
CA ASN A 169 -0.77 9.04 -6.65
C ASN A 169 -0.35 8.87 -5.19
N SER A 170 -1.15 9.44 -4.30
CA SER A 170 -1.09 9.11 -2.87
C SER A 170 -1.91 7.84 -2.59
N VAL A 171 -1.60 7.15 -1.49
CA VAL A 171 -2.13 5.83 -1.17
C VAL A 171 -2.74 5.80 0.23
N VAL A 172 -3.93 5.21 0.33
CA VAL A 172 -4.51 4.73 1.59
C VAL A 172 -4.64 3.21 1.48
N PHE A 173 -3.77 2.49 2.18
CA PHE A 173 -3.66 1.04 2.11
C PHE A 173 -4.30 0.38 3.34
N LYS A 174 -5.26 -0.52 3.08
CA LYS A 174 -5.92 -1.36 4.05
C LYS A 174 -5.70 -2.85 3.71
N PRO A 175 -4.93 -3.60 4.53
CA PRO A 175 -4.78 -5.03 4.36
C PRO A 175 -6.02 -5.81 4.83
N ALA A 176 -6.04 -7.11 4.59
CA ALA A 176 -7.01 -8.01 5.22
C ALA A 176 -6.66 -8.22 6.70
N ASP A 177 -7.69 -8.30 7.55
CA ASP A 177 -7.59 -8.51 9.01
C ASP A 177 -6.86 -9.79 9.43
N LEU A 178 -6.68 -10.75 8.51
CA LEU A 178 -6.01 -12.03 8.76
C LEU A 178 -4.48 -11.97 8.58
N VAL A 179 -3.98 -10.90 7.95
CA VAL A 179 -2.54 -10.76 7.60
C VAL A 179 -1.97 -9.35 7.87
N PRO A 180 -2.26 -8.75 9.04
CA PRO A 180 -1.87 -7.37 9.37
C PRO A 180 -0.35 -7.17 9.51
N GLY A 181 0.38 -8.15 10.05
CA GLY A 181 1.81 -8.12 10.35
C GLY A 181 2.70 -8.08 9.11
N THR A 182 2.45 -8.92 8.11
CA THR A 182 3.20 -8.85 6.84
C THR A 182 2.99 -7.50 6.16
N ALA A 183 1.75 -7.01 6.16
CA ALA A 183 1.43 -5.70 5.60
C ALA A 183 2.09 -4.56 6.39
N HIS A 184 2.13 -4.65 7.71
CA HIS A 184 2.83 -3.71 8.58
C HIS A 184 4.35 -3.69 8.33
N ALA A 185 4.99 -4.85 8.14
CA ALA A 185 6.41 -4.93 7.80
C ALA A 185 6.74 -4.22 6.48
N ILE A 186 5.87 -4.36 5.47
CA ILE A 186 6.01 -3.65 4.19
C ILE A 186 5.78 -2.14 4.37
N ALA A 187 4.76 -1.75 5.13
CA ALA A 187 4.49 -0.36 5.46
C ALA A 187 5.70 0.29 6.16
N ARG A 188 6.36 -0.43 7.09
CA ARG A 188 7.59 0.04 7.74
C ARG A 188 8.70 0.30 6.74
N ILE A 189 8.95 -0.62 5.80
CA ILE A 189 9.95 -0.42 4.75
C ILE A 189 9.64 0.81 3.89
N ILE A 190 8.37 1.01 3.51
CA ILE A 190 7.96 2.17 2.70
C ILE A 190 8.22 3.48 3.46
N VAL A 191 7.91 3.51 4.75
CA VAL A 191 8.14 4.70 5.59
C VAL A 191 9.62 4.96 5.81
N ASP A 192 10.39 3.93 6.15
CA ASP A 192 11.83 4.05 6.41
C ASP A 192 12.63 4.34 5.12
N ALA A 193 12.05 4.04 3.95
CA ALA A 193 12.59 4.48 2.67
C ALA A 193 12.55 6.02 2.52
N GLY A 194 11.72 6.73 3.29
CA GLY A 194 11.65 8.19 3.31
C GLY A 194 10.50 8.75 2.47
N ILE A 195 9.39 8.01 2.37
CA ILE A 195 8.19 8.51 1.71
C ILE A 195 7.69 9.79 2.41
N PRO A 196 7.27 10.84 1.68
CA PRO A 196 6.76 12.05 2.32
C PRO A 196 5.49 11.78 3.13
N ASN A 197 5.30 12.54 4.21
CA ASN A 197 4.13 12.41 5.09
C ASN A 197 2.83 12.58 4.29
N GLY A 198 1.86 11.69 4.55
CA GLY A 198 0.56 11.68 3.88
C GLY A 198 0.56 11.00 2.51
N VAL A 199 1.68 10.85 1.81
CA VAL A 199 1.71 10.18 0.49
C VAL A 199 1.34 8.71 0.59
N PHE A 200 1.73 8.05 1.68
CA PHE A 200 1.33 6.68 1.99
C PHE A 200 0.75 6.64 3.41
N ASN A 201 -0.44 6.04 3.53
CA ASN A 201 -1.10 5.79 4.80
C ASN A 201 -1.47 4.32 4.87
N PHE A 202 -1.24 3.70 6.03
CA PHE A 202 -1.52 2.30 6.33
C PHE A 202 -2.57 2.23 7.43
N VAL A 203 -3.74 1.67 7.09
CA VAL A 203 -4.93 1.67 7.95
C VAL A 203 -5.50 0.26 8.03
N MET A 204 -5.18 -0.44 9.12
CA MET A 204 -5.73 -1.73 9.50
C MET A 204 -7.10 -1.56 10.15
N GLY A 205 -7.98 -2.55 10.03
CA GLY A 205 -9.30 -2.53 10.67
C GLY A 205 -10.37 -3.19 9.81
N ARG A 206 -11.58 -3.32 10.35
CA ARG A 206 -12.66 -4.09 9.70
C ARG A 206 -13.02 -3.57 8.31
N GLY A 207 -13.37 -4.48 7.40
CA GLY A 207 -13.92 -4.15 6.07
C GLY A 207 -15.11 -3.18 6.15
N SER A 208 -16.08 -3.46 7.03
CA SER A 208 -17.30 -2.67 7.23
C SER A 208 -17.09 -1.27 7.83
N VAL A 209 -15.87 -0.93 8.26
CA VAL A 209 -15.55 0.37 8.87
C VAL A 209 -14.50 1.08 8.02
N VAL A 210 -13.28 0.56 7.99
CA VAL A 210 -12.16 1.15 7.26
C VAL A 210 -12.35 0.99 5.75
N GLY A 211 -12.77 -0.21 5.31
CA GLY A 211 -12.98 -0.46 3.88
C GLY A 211 -14.13 0.37 3.31
N ASP A 212 -15.25 0.41 4.03
CA ASP A 212 -16.42 1.23 3.68
C ASP A 212 -16.08 2.72 3.58
N GLU A 213 -15.35 3.27 4.54
CA GLU A 213 -14.92 4.67 4.46
C GLU A 213 -13.99 4.92 3.27
N ILE A 214 -13.03 4.04 2.98
CA ILE A 214 -12.15 4.18 1.80
C ILE A 214 -12.98 4.20 0.49
N VAL A 215 -14.00 3.35 0.37
CA VAL A 215 -14.78 3.21 -0.87
C VAL A 215 -15.81 4.33 -1.04
N THR A 216 -16.38 4.84 0.05
CA THR A 216 -17.47 5.83 0.00
C THR A 216 -17.01 7.28 0.11
N ASN A 217 -15.76 7.53 0.52
CA ASN A 217 -15.27 8.88 0.72
C ASN A 217 -14.98 9.59 -0.62
N PRO A 218 -15.55 10.78 -0.87
CA PRO A 218 -15.42 11.49 -2.14
C PRO A 218 -14.02 12.05 -2.42
N LYS A 219 -13.10 11.99 -1.45
CA LYS A 219 -11.69 12.36 -1.65
C LYS A 219 -10.82 11.20 -2.14
N VAL A 220 -11.41 10.01 -2.35
CA VAL A 220 -10.71 8.86 -2.94
C VAL A 220 -11.06 8.78 -4.42
N ASP A 221 -10.06 9.00 -5.28
CA ASP A 221 -10.24 9.15 -6.73
C ASP A 221 -10.24 7.80 -7.47
N ALA A 222 -9.63 6.77 -6.89
CA ALA A 222 -9.64 5.43 -7.45
C ALA A 222 -9.56 4.34 -6.37
N ILE A 223 -10.20 3.19 -6.65
CA ILE A 223 -10.15 2.00 -5.80
C ILE A 223 -9.50 0.86 -6.55
N THR A 224 -8.58 0.16 -5.89
CA THR A 224 -8.06 -1.12 -6.36
C THR A 224 -8.26 -2.17 -5.27
N PHE A 225 -9.18 -3.09 -5.55
CA PHE A 225 -9.61 -4.14 -4.64
C PHE A 225 -9.17 -5.51 -5.18
N THR A 226 -8.83 -6.43 -4.27
CA THR A 226 -8.81 -7.85 -4.58
C THR A 226 -9.38 -8.61 -3.40
N GLY A 227 -10.38 -9.46 -3.66
CA GLY A 227 -11.09 -10.23 -2.65
C GLY A 227 -12.27 -10.99 -3.27
N SER A 228 -13.28 -11.31 -2.47
CA SER A 228 -14.43 -12.09 -2.93
C SER A 228 -15.38 -11.28 -3.81
N VAL A 229 -16.16 -11.99 -4.63
CA VAL A 229 -17.23 -11.39 -5.47
C VAL A 229 -18.23 -10.63 -4.61
N THR A 230 -18.69 -11.23 -3.50
CA THR A 230 -19.68 -10.61 -2.60
C THR A 230 -19.20 -9.27 -2.05
N THR A 231 -17.91 -9.16 -1.67
CA THR A 231 -17.36 -7.89 -1.19
C THR A 231 -17.21 -6.88 -2.32
N GLY A 232 -16.76 -7.32 -3.51
CA GLY A 232 -16.51 -6.42 -4.65
C GLY A 232 -17.77 -5.89 -5.34
N GLN A 233 -18.97 -6.40 -5.02
CA GLN A 233 -20.25 -5.93 -5.56
C GLN A 233 -20.88 -4.80 -4.72
N ASN A 234 -20.41 -4.60 -3.49
CA ASN A 234 -20.89 -3.55 -2.60
C ASN A 234 -20.20 -2.22 -2.91
#